data_AF-A0A0R2FXM2-F1
#
_entry.id   AF-A0A0R2FXM2-F1
#
_cell.length_a   1.000
_cell.length_b   1.000
_cell.length_c   1.000
_cell.angle_alpha   90.00
_cell.angle_beta   90.00
_cell.angle_gamma   90.00
#
_symmetry.space_group_name_H-M   'P 1'
#
loop_
_entity.id
_entity.type
_entity.pdbx_description
1 polymer ?
#
loop_
_entity_poly.entity_id
_entity_poly.type
_entity_poly.pdbx_seq_one_letter_code
_entity_poly.pdbx_strand_id
1 'polypeptide(L)'
;MKHMVIIVPNSKKSQETQVNLMILIFLCLTGLWNKFLKKSSMTMINKVRWSFVRNTAMKTLSKYNLNVAPLPILTLADKIGVAIMTYTEMSKMLIDHGFSADENWVQEHLADGSIDAALLGMRDRLNQYIILYNDDTTTLSIQRIRFTIAHELGHLILKHPFINGISRGKIRKGMSKSEYSVLEKEANLFAQNILIPYPVLKSVDVLLPKEYLQCIFDVSSSALNTALDEFESKPWAHPTVFSNNFRIGGQRLLNEPHPAHGRAIVFNRAFCENCHYYFAFLNSESIGCCPICGKILDLAISSSKETFNFHEKKESETMIYSKFILDENSRAKICPVCQNEEIENDICQICGTYLVNRCSGVNPDETYYRYNSTDFANGDNEGCQHLLSGNARYCPYCGSRSTFFELGILQNYQDEMEQKVQNQHNRNVTPMIAEDSDDNLDFLDDIANDTF
;
A
#
# COMPACT_ATOMS: atom_id res chain seq x y z
N MET A 1 4.86 50.36 -19.55
CA MET A 1 3.43 50.40 -19.96
C MET A 1 3.23 49.20 -20.88
N LYS A 2 2.37 48.21 -20.67
CA LYS A 2 1.06 48.13 -20.00
C LYS A 2 0.99 46.92 -19.05
N HIS A 3 0.10 47.03 -18.06
CA HIS A 3 -0.22 46.01 -17.07
C HIS A 3 -0.89 44.77 -17.68
N MET A 4 -0.61 43.60 -17.12
CA MET A 4 -1.53 42.45 -17.11
C MET A 4 -1.85 42.14 -15.65
N VAL A 5 -3.12 42.35 -15.30
CA VAL A 5 -3.70 42.05 -13.99
C VAL A 5 -4.08 40.58 -13.99
N ILE A 6 -3.53 39.80 -13.07
CA ILE A 6 -4.02 38.44 -12.78
C ILE A 6 -4.73 38.50 -11.44
N ILE A 7 -6.05 38.31 -11.48
CA ILE A 7 -6.89 38.10 -10.31
C ILE A 7 -6.68 36.65 -9.86
N VAL A 8 -6.17 36.46 -8.64
CA VAL A 8 -6.00 35.13 -8.03
C VAL A 8 -7.13 34.90 -7.02
N PRO A 9 -7.86 33.77 -7.08
CA PRO A 9 -8.81 33.38 -6.05
C PRO A 9 -8.10 32.99 -4.75
N ASN A 10 -8.74 33.37 -3.66
CA ASN A 10 -8.24 33.41 -2.30
C ASN A 10 -8.09 32.00 -1.68
N SER A 11 -6.86 31.49 -1.51
CA SER A 11 -6.55 30.54 -0.43
C SER A 11 -5.10 30.73 0.05
N LYS A 12 -4.96 31.37 1.22
CA LYS A 12 -3.69 31.90 1.75
C LYS A 12 -2.62 30.88 2.14
N LYS A 13 -2.87 29.56 2.04
CA LYS A 13 -1.93 28.52 2.49
C LYS A 13 -1.12 27.84 1.37
N SER A 14 -1.50 27.99 0.10
CA SER A 14 -0.76 27.39 -1.04
C SER A 14 0.29 28.33 -1.66
N GLN A 15 0.13 29.65 -1.48
CA GLN A 15 1.04 30.65 -2.08
C GLN A 15 2.38 30.80 -1.35
N GLU A 16 2.42 30.62 -0.02
CA GLU A 16 3.70 30.69 0.73
C GLU A 16 4.63 29.51 0.41
N THR A 17 4.08 28.34 0.08
CA THR A 17 4.84 27.16 -0.34
C THR A 17 5.43 27.34 -1.74
N GLN A 18 4.70 27.99 -2.66
CA GLN A 18 5.16 28.25 -4.03
C GLN A 18 6.26 29.31 -4.14
N VAL A 19 6.19 30.38 -3.33
CA VAL A 19 7.18 31.47 -3.36
C VAL A 19 8.54 31.02 -2.78
N ASN A 20 8.54 30.15 -1.76
CA ASN A 20 9.78 29.63 -1.17
C ASN A 20 10.49 28.60 -2.06
N LEU A 21 9.74 27.88 -2.90
CA LEU A 21 10.26 26.89 -3.85
C LEU A 21 10.97 27.56 -5.04
N MET A 22 10.49 28.70 -5.53
CA MET A 22 11.15 29.48 -6.58
C MET A 22 12.52 30.04 -6.16
N ILE A 23 12.67 30.43 -4.90
CA ILE A 23 13.96 30.89 -4.36
C ILE A 23 14.97 29.73 -4.29
N LEU A 24 14.47 28.50 -4.07
CA LEU A 24 15.26 27.27 -4.01
C LEU A 24 15.88 26.92 -5.36
N ILE A 25 15.08 27.01 -6.43
CA ILE A 25 15.51 26.80 -7.81
C ILE A 25 16.66 27.76 -8.18
N PHE A 26 16.53 29.03 -7.80
CA PHE A 26 17.54 30.06 -8.10
C PHE A 26 18.86 29.87 -7.34
N LEU A 27 18.80 29.35 -6.10
CA LEU A 27 19.99 29.09 -5.27
C LEU A 27 20.73 27.80 -5.66
N CYS A 28 20.04 26.77 -6.14
CA CYS A 28 20.67 25.55 -6.64
C CYS A 28 21.45 25.77 -7.95
N LEU A 29 21.02 26.70 -8.81
CA LEU A 29 21.61 26.91 -10.15
C LEU A 29 22.83 27.85 -10.18
N THR A 30 23.03 28.67 -9.15
CA THR A 30 24.04 29.74 -9.18
C THR A 30 25.38 29.36 -8.53
N GLY A 31 25.52 28.15 -7.97
CA GLY A 31 26.80 27.65 -7.44
C GLY A 31 27.41 28.46 -6.27
N LEU A 32 26.69 29.45 -5.73
CA LEU A 32 27.16 30.32 -4.66
C LEU A 32 26.90 29.67 -3.29
N TRP A 33 27.64 28.61 -2.98
CA TRP A 33 27.51 27.88 -1.72
C TRP A 33 28.79 27.94 -0.90
N ASN A 34 28.93 28.96 -0.05
CA ASN A 34 29.80 28.91 1.13
C ASN A 34 29.65 30.15 2.03
N LYS A 35 29.18 29.94 3.26
CA LYS A 35 29.90 30.24 4.53
C LYS A 35 28.92 30.21 5.72
N PHE A 36 29.53 29.98 6.89
CA PHE A 36 28.96 29.94 8.24
C PHE A 36 28.51 28.56 8.74
N LEU A 37 29.45 27.89 9.41
CA LEU A 37 29.19 26.82 10.36
C LEU A 37 29.61 27.30 11.76
N LYS A 38 28.65 27.37 12.69
CA LYS A 38 28.91 27.48 14.12
C LYS A 38 29.18 26.08 14.67
N LYS A 39 30.30 25.94 15.38
CA LYS A 39 30.84 24.67 15.88
C LYS A 39 30.10 24.27 17.17
N SER A 40 29.38 23.16 17.17
CA SER A 40 28.96 22.47 18.40
C SER A 40 29.76 21.17 18.51
N SER A 41 30.40 20.93 19.66
CA SER A 41 31.21 19.72 19.87
C SER A 41 30.31 18.50 19.93
N MET A 42 30.46 17.59 18.97
CA MET A 42 29.85 16.26 18.99
C MET A 42 30.81 15.28 19.66
N THR A 43 30.29 14.48 20.58
CA THR A 43 30.95 13.27 21.12
C THR A 43 31.15 12.24 20.02
N MET A 44 32.31 11.58 19.97
CA MET A 44 32.63 10.55 18.96
C MET A 44 31.68 9.34 19.09
N ILE A 45 30.97 9.00 18.01
CA ILE A 45 30.04 7.86 17.96
C ILE A 45 30.74 6.70 17.27
N ASN A 46 31.40 5.83 18.05
CA ASN A 46 32.17 4.70 17.53
C ASN A 46 31.45 3.35 17.59
N LYS A 47 30.25 3.30 18.19
CA LYS A 47 29.44 2.07 18.33
C LYS A 47 27.96 2.40 18.18
N VAL A 48 27.21 1.45 17.60
CA VAL A 48 25.74 1.54 17.43
C VAL A 48 25.07 1.61 18.80
N ARG A 49 24.24 2.62 19.01
CA ARG A 49 23.49 2.85 20.26
C ARG A 49 22.16 2.10 20.26
N TRP A 50 22.22 0.77 20.28
CA TRP A 50 21.05 -0.12 20.13
C TRP A 50 19.84 0.27 20.98
N SER A 51 19.99 0.32 22.31
CA SER A 51 18.88 0.62 23.21
C SER A 51 18.33 2.03 23.05
N PHE A 52 19.19 3.00 22.66
CA PHE A 52 18.75 4.37 22.37
C PHE A 52 17.87 4.40 21.12
N VAL A 53 18.32 3.79 20.03
CA VAL A 53 17.59 3.76 18.75
C VAL A 53 16.24 3.07 18.91
N ARG A 54 16.23 1.87 19.49
CA ARG A 54 15.02 1.06 19.70
C ARG A 54 13.98 1.78 20.57
N ASN A 55 14.41 2.39 21.67
CA ASN A 55 13.53 3.21 22.50
C ASN A 55 13.04 4.47 21.78
N THR A 56 13.87 5.07 20.92
CA THR A 56 13.47 6.26 20.16
C THR A 56 12.39 5.92 19.14
N ALA A 57 12.46 4.77 18.48
CA ALA A 57 11.39 4.28 17.61
C ALA A 57 10.05 4.15 18.37
N MET A 58 10.04 3.45 19.51
CA MET A 58 8.81 3.26 20.30
C MET A 58 8.24 4.57 20.86
N LYS A 59 9.11 5.47 21.34
CA LYS A 59 8.72 6.82 21.78
C LYS A 59 8.13 7.63 20.63
N THR A 60 8.62 7.46 19.41
CA THR A 60 8.08 8.14 18.22
C THR A 60 6.65 7.69 17.93
N LEU A 61 6.39 6.37 17.93
CA LEU A 61 5.04 5.83 17.75
C LEU A 61 4.08 6.35 18.82
N SER A 62 4.51 6.33 20.08
CA SER A 62 3.72 6.81 21.21
C SER A 62 3.44 8.31 21.12
N LYS A 63 4.46 9.12 20.79
CA LYS A 63 4.36 10.59 20.67
C LYS A 63 3.33 11.01 19.64
N TYR A 64 3.26 10.31 18.50
CA TYR A 64 2.36 10.65 17.40
C TYR A 64 1.06 9.84 17.39
N ASN A 65 0.82 9.03 18.43
CA ASN A 65 -0.33 8.14 18.56
C ASN A 65 -0.50 7.23 17.32
N LEU A 66 0.59 6.57 16.91
CA LEU A 66 0.65 5.65 15.78
C LEU A 66 0.98 4.23 16.26
N ASN A 67 0.26 3.75 17.27
CA ASN A 67 0.41 2.39 17.80
C ASN A 67 -0.41 1.39 16.96
N VAL A 68 -0.14 1.35 15.65
CA VAL A 68 -0.85 0.48 14.69
C VAL A 68 0.13 -0.18 13.73
N ALA A 69 -0.13 -1.45 13.38
CA ALA A 69 0.61 -2.22 12.39
C ALA A 69 -0.35 -2.62 11.25
N PRO A 70 -0.01 -2.36 9.98
CA PRO A 70 1.22 -1.73 9.53
C PRO A 70 1.27 -0.23 9.86
N LEU A 71 2.47 0.32 10.05
CA LEU A 71 2.66 1.75 10.34
C LEU A 71 2.25 2.60 9.12
N PRO A 72 1.31 3.57 9.24
CA PRO A 72 1.03 4.52 8.17
C PRO A 72 2.19 5.52 8.03
N ILE A 73 3.20 5.16 7.23
CA ILE A 73 4.49 5.85 7.18
C ILE A 73 4.37 7.29 6.65
N LEU A 74 3.46 7.51 5.69
CA LEU A 74 3.17 8.84 5.16
C LEU A 74 2.54 9.74 6.22
N THR A 75 1.59 9.21 6.99
CA THR A 75 0.99 9.94 8.13
C THR A 75 2.04 10.27 9.20
N LEU A 76 3.01 9.38 9.45
CA LEU A 76 4.10 9.67 10.37
C LEU A 76 4.95 10.84 9.86
N ALA A 77 5.36 10.83 8.59
CA ALA A 77 6.15 11.90 8.00
C ALA A 77 5.42 13.26 8.06
N ASP A 78 4.14 13.29 7.70
CA ASP A 78 3.29 14.48 7.80
C ASP A 78 3.23 15.03 9.23
N LYS A 79 3.03 14.15 10.23
CA LYS A 79 3.00 14.53 11.66
C LYS A 79 4.34 15.05 12.18
N ILE A 80 5.46 14.60 11.60
CA ILE A 80 6.80 15.13 11.93
C ILE A 80 7.04 16.48 11.24
N GLY A 81 6.30 16.78 10.17
CA GLY A 81 6.50 17.98 9.35
C GLY A 81 7.57 17.78 8.27
N VAL A 82 7.67 16.55 7.74
CA VAL A 82 8.56 16.21 6.62
C VAL A 82 7.69 16.03 5.38
N ALA A 83 7.98 16.81 4.32
CA ALA A 83 7.33 16.58 3.04
C ALA A 83 7.89 15.31 2.39
N ILE A 84 7.04 14.54 1.74
CA ILE A 84 7.41 13.38 0.94
C ILE A 84 7.10 13.70 -0.52
N MET A 85 8.03 13.43 -1.41
CA MET A 85 7.88 13.64 -2.85
C MET A 85 8.60 12.54 -3.61
N THR A 86 8.05 12.10 -4.74
CA THR A 86 8.73 11.10 -5.58
C THR A 86 9.77 11.73 -6.50
N TYR A 87 10.67 10.92 -7.06
CA TYR A 87 11.58 11.40 -8.11
C TYR A 87 10.80 11.87 -9.34
N THR A 88 9.71 11.18 -9.68
CA THR A 88 8.81 11.57 -10.77
C THR A 88 8.09 12.90 -10.48
N GLU A 89 7.57 13.08 -9.27
CA GLU A 89 6.90 14.33 -8.87
C GLU A 89 7.88 15.52 -8.90
N MET A 90 9.09 15.31 -8.39
CA MET A 90 10.14 16.32 -8.39
C MET A 90 10.57 16.68 -9.82
N SER A 91 10.78 15.68 -10.69
CA SER A 91 11.19 15.92 -12.08
C SER A 91 10.10 16.68 -12.85
N LYS A 92 8.83 16.29 -12.72
CA LYS A 92 7.69 17.01 -13.30
C LYS A 92 7.62 18.45 -12.81
N MET A 93 7.76 18.66 -11.51
CA MET A 93 7.76 20.00 -10.92
C MET A 93 8.89 20.86 -11.48
N LEU A 94 10.09 20.31 -11.68
CA LEU A 94 11.21 21.02 -12.31
C LEU A 94 10.91 21.36 -13.78
N ILE A 95 10.35 20.42 -14.54
CA ILE A 95 9.93 20.63 -15.94
C ILE A 95 8.91 21.77 -16.05
N ASP A 96 7.90 21.77 -15.18
CA ASP A 96 6.87 22.81 -15.14
C ASP A 96 7.44 24.20 -14.85
N HIS A 97 8.65 24.27 -14.26
CA HIS A 97 9.38 25.51 -14.00
C HIS A 97 10.50 25.81 -15.02
N GLY A 98 10.51 25.11 -16.15
CA GLY A 98 11.42 25.36 -17.27
C GLY A 98 12.78 24.67 -17.17
N PHE A 99 12.93 23.67 -16.31
CA PHE A 99 14.14 22.85 -16.22
C PHE A 99 14.02 21.60 -17.10
N SER A 100 15.13 21.22 -17.73
CA SER A 100 15.26 19.90 -18.33
C SER A 100 15.77 18.94 -17.26
N ALA A 101 14.86 18.35 -16.48
CA ALA A 101 15.17 17.40 -15.42
C ALA A 101 14.26 16.18 -15.53
N ASP A 102 14.85 15.00 -15.72
CA ASP A 102 14.18 13.71 -15.61
C ASP A 102 14.46 13.08 -14.22
N GLU A 103 13.95 11.88 -13.98
CA GLU A 103 14.17 11.16 -12.71
C GLU A 103 15.65 10.87 -12.45
N ASN A 104 16.43 10.54 -13.49
CA ASN A 104 17.88 10.32 -13.37
C ASN A 104 18.59 11.60 -12.92
N TRP A 105 18.20 12.74 -13.48
CA TRP A 105 18.73 14.03 -13.08
C TRP A 105 18.43 14.30 -11.60
N VAL A 106 17.18 14.08 -11.16
CA VAL A 106 16.79 14.21 -9.75
C VAL A 106 17.64 13.29 -8.86
N GLN A 107 17.79 12.03 -9.26
CA GLN A 107 18.62 11.07 -8.54
C GLN A 107 20.06 11.58 -8.38
N GLU A 108 20.71 11.96 -9.47
CA GLU A 108 22.12 12.36 -9.48
C GLU A 108 22.37 13.69 -8.76
N HIS A 109 21.49 14.67 -8.94
CA HIS A 109 21.76 16.07 -8.55
C HIS A 109 21.08 16.47 -7.25
N LEU A 110 19.94 15.86 -6.90
CA LEU A 110 19.19 16.16 -5.68
C LEU A 110 19.27 15.00 -4.68
N ALA A 111 19.25 13.76 -5.13
CA ALA A 111 19.33 12.59 -4.27
C ALA A 111 20.77 12.05 -4.07
N ASP A 112 21.77 12.75 -4.59
CA ASP A 112 23.20 12.40 -4.46
C ASP A 112 23.51 10.98 -4.93
N GLY A 113 22.90 10.59 -6.06
CA GLY A 113 23.01 9.28 -6.68
C GLY A 113 22.19 8.17 -6.00
N SER A 114 21.43 8.47 -4.94
CA SER A 114 20.69 7.44 -4.19
C SER A 114 19.61 6.79 -5.07
N ILE A 115 19.71 5.47 -5.24
CA ILE A 115 18.74 4.68 -6.01
C ILE A 115 17.37 4.53 -5.32
N ASP A 116 17.33 4.71 -4.00
CA ASP A 116 16.13 4.39 -3.19
C ASP A 116 15.45 5.67 -2.67
N ALA A 117 16.13 6.46 -1.86
CA ALA A 117 15.60 7.73 -1.34
C ALA A 117 16.68 8.69 -0.86
N ALA A 118 16.33 9.97 -0.72
CA ALA A 118 17.15 11.02 -0.16
C ALA A 118 16.43 11.99 0.78
N LEU A 119 17.03 12.28 1.93
CA LEU A 119 16.61 13.35 2.83
C LEU A 119 17.30 14.67 2.46
N LEU A 120 16.49 15.67 2.12
CA LEU A 120 16.90 17.03 1.76
C LEU A 120 16.48 18.01 2.86
N GLY A 121 17.46 18.74 3.40
CA GLY A 121 17.19 19.88 4.29
C GLY A 121 17.07 21.18 3.49
N MET A 122 15.93 21.87 3.60
CA MET A 122 15.74 23.21 3.04
C MET A 122 16.28 24.27 4.00
N ARG A 123 17.19 25.12 3.53
CA ARG A 123 17.65 26.31 4.26
C ARG A 123 16.71 27.48 4.01
N ASP A 124 15.47 27.34 4.45
CA ASP A 124 14.55 28.47 4.57
C ASP A 124 14.51 28.97 6.04
N ARG A 125 13.62 29.93 6.35
CA ARG A 125 13.42 30.40 7.72
C ARG A 125 12.78 29.35 8.64
N LEU A 126 12.25 28.27 8.07
CA LEU A 126 11.42 27.26 8.73
C LEU A 126 12.16 25.92 8.96
N ASN A 127 13.37 25.74 8.40
CA ASN A 127 14.14 24.50 8.41
C ASN A 127 13.29 23.28 8.03
N GLN A 128 12.64 23.35 6.87
CA GLN A 128 11.81 22.28 6.35
C GLN A 128 12.66 21.12 5.79
N TYR A 129 12.15 19.89 5.87
CA TYR A 129 12.79 18.70 5.31
C TYR A 129 11.89 18.06 4.26
N ILE A 130 12.51 17.54 3.20
CA ILE A 130 11.85 16.76 2.15
C ILE A 130 12.53 15.40 2.06
N ILE A 131 11.76 14.32 2.01
CA ILE A 131 12.25 13.01 1.57
C ILE A 131 11.86 12.84 0.10
N LEU A 132 12.87 12.73 -0.75
CA LEU A 132 12.71 12.28 -2.13
C LEU A 132 12.85 10.77 -2.19
N TYR A 133 12.01 10.06 -2.92
CA TYR A 133 12.18 8.61 -3.09
C TYR A 133 11.88 8.15 -4.51
N ASN A 134 12.52 7.05 -4.91
CA ASN A 134 12.27 6.40 -6.17
C ASN A 134 10.94 5.63 -6.12
N ASP A 135 9.99 6.06 -6.93
CA ASP A 135 8.63 5.52 -7.04
C ASP A 135 8.47 4.45 -8.13
N ASP A 136 9.56 4.00 -8.74
CA ASP A 136 9.52 2.92 -9.73
C ASP A 136 9.29 1.56 -9.09
N THR A 137 8.02 1.16 -8.96
CA THR A 137 7.65 -0.15 -8.41
C THR A 137 7.94 -1.31 -9.36
N THR A 138 8.47 -1.07 -10.57
CA THR A 138 8.95 -2.15 -11.44
C THR A 138 10.32 -2.68 -11.00
N THR A 139 11.09 -1.86 -10.27
CA THR A 139 12.42 -2.21 -9.76
C THR A 139 12.50 -2.26 -8.23
N LEU A 140 11.60 -1.57 -7.53
CA LEU A 140 11.54 -1.53 -6.07
C LEU A 140 10.23 -2.15 -5.56
N SER A 141 10.32 -3.07 -4.60
CA SER A 141 9.13 -3.50 -3.88
C SER A 141 8.59 -2.36 -3.01
N ILE A 142 7.27 -2.34 -2.82
CA ILE A 142 6.59 -1.38 -1.95
C ILE A 142 7.22 -1.38 -0.55
N GLN A 143 7.50 -2.57 0.00
CA GLN A 143 8.09 -2.71 1.33
C GLN A 143 9.52 -2.15 1.39
N ARG A 144 10.28 -2.16 0.28
CA ARG A 144 11.59 -1.49 0.21
C ARG A 144 11.43 0.02 0.25
N ILE A 145 10.49 0.59 -0.51
CA ILE A 145 10.18 2.02 -0.46
C ILE A 145 9.79 2.44 0.97
N ARG A 146 8.91 1.68 1.64
CA ARG A 146 8.54 1.91 3.05
C ARG A 146 9.75 1.92 3.97
N PHE A 147 10.63 0.93 3.83
CA PHE A 147 11.84 0.82 4.63
C PHE A 147 12.78 2.02 4.41
N THR A 148 12.99 2.44 3.16
CA THR A 148 13.88 3.57 2.86
C THR A 148 13.31 4.89 3.40
N ILE A 149 12.00 5.15 3.27
CA ILE A 149 11.39 6.33 3.89
C ILE A 149 11.57 6.29 5.42
N ALA A 150 11.36 5.14 6.05
CA ALA A 150 11.57 4.98 7.49
C ALA A 150 13.05 5.17 7.90
N HIS A 151 13.99 4.76 7.06
CA HIS A 151 15.43 4.98 7.22
C HIS A 151 15.75 6.48 7.21
N GLU A 152 15.18 7.25 6.28
CA GLU A 152 15.36 8.70 6.22
C GLU A 152 14.77 9.43 7.42
N LEU A 153 13.58 9.03 7.85
CA LEU A 153 13.00 9.51 9.09
C LEU A 153 13.90 9.16 10.29
N GLY A 154 14.56 8.00 10.25
CA GLY A 154 15.55 7.60 11.25
C GLY A 154 16.71 8.58 11.36
N HIS A 155 17.30 9.00 10.24
CA HIS A 155 18.32 10.06 10.27
C HIS A 155 17.79 11.32 10.97
N LEU A 156 16.62 11.80 10.56
CA LEU A 156 16.03 13.03 11.11
C LEU A 156 15.75 12.95 12.60
N ILE A 157 15.06 11.88 13.03
CA ILE A 157 14.60 11.71 14.40
C ILE A 157 15.76 11.46 15.36
N LEU A 158 16.76 10.68 14.93
CA LEU A 158 18.00 10.46 15.68
C LEU A 158 18.94 11.66 15.64
N LYS A 159 18.58 12.72 14.89
CA LYS A 159 19.35 13.96 14.71
C LYS A 159 20.74 13.70 14.18
N HIS A 160 20.86 12.82 13.18
CA HIS A 160 22.13 12.56 12.53
C HIS A 160 22.66 13.85 11.89
N PRO A 161 23.96 14.14 12.03
CA PRO A 161 24.53 15.46 11.79
C PRO A 161 24.63 15.86 10.30
N PHE A 162 24.50 14.93 9.36
CA PHE A 162 24.72 15.20 7.93
C PHE A 162 23.47 15.66 7.16
N ILE A 163 22.36 15.91 7.86
CA ILE A 163 21.06 16.25 7.26
C ILE A 163 21.00 17.67 6.66
N ASN A 164 22.03 18.50 6.87
CA ASN A 164 21.99 19.94 6.55
C ASN A 164 22.66 20.34 5.21
N GLY A 165 22.64 19.46 4.21
CA GLY A 165 23.06 19.79 2.84
C GLY A 165 22.75 18.67 1.84
N ILE A 166 22.49 19.05 0.58
CA ILE A 166 22.27 18.21 -0.63
C ILE A 166 23.55 17.40 -0.98
N SER A 167 24.19 16.76 0.00
CA SER A 167 25.42 16.00 -0.20
C SER A 167 25.60 15.03 0.96
N ARG A 168 25.09 13.81 0.81
CA ARG A 168 25.52 12.66 1.62
C ARG A 168 26.97 12.27 1.29
N GLY A 169 27.45 12.61 0.10
CA GLY A 169 28.76 12.25 -0.45
C GLY A 169 29.90 13.13 0.05
N LYS A 170 29.61 14.27 0.66
CA LYS A 170 30.62 15.03 1.41
C LYS A 170 30.40 14.77 2.88
N ILE A 171 31.00 13.67 3.35
CA ILE A 171 31.42 13.48 4.73
C ILE A 171 31.67 14.88 5.32
N ARG A 172 30.84 15.30 6.29
CA ARG A 172 31.02 16.61 6.94
C ARG A 172 32.50 16.73 7.28
N LYS A 173 33.16 17.82 6.87
CA LYS A 173 34.59 18.05 7.09
C LYS A 173 34.92 17.73 8.56
N GLY A 174 35.52 16.56 8.83
CA GLY A 174 35.80 16.05 10.19
C GLY A 174 35.07 14.77 10.66
N MET A 175 34.19 14.14 9.89
CA MET A 175 33.62 12.83 10.21
C MET A 175 34.45 11.69 9.58
N SER A 176 34.64 10.59 10.29
CA SER A 176 35.30 9.39 9.76
C SER A 176 34.31 8.47 9.01
N LYS A 177 34.82 7.62 8.10
CA LYS A 177 33.99 6.60 7.43
C LYS A 177 33.32 5.64 8.42
N SER A 178 34.00 5.32 9.52
CA SER A 178 33.48 4.46 10.58
C SER A 178 32.33 5.11 11.33
N GLU A 179 32.43 6.40 11.67
CA GLU A 179 31.32 7.13 12.30
C GLU A 179 30.10 7.20 11.38
N TYR A 180 30.31 7.52 10.09
CA TYR A 180 29.23 7.50 9.10
C TYR A 180 28.54 6.13 9.06
N SER A 181 29.32 5.05 8.96
CA SER A 181 28.79 3.68 8.95
C SER A 181 27.99 3.33 10.21
N VAL A 182 28.36 3.86 11.38
CA VAL A 182 27.57 3.66 12.61
C VAL A 182 26.22 4.36 12.51
N LEU A 183 26.17 5.58 11.99
CA LEU A 183 24.92 6.35 11.85
C LEU A 183 23.97 5.71 10.81
N GLU A 184 24.49 5.18 9.71
CA GLU A 184 23.70 4.40 8.74
C GLU A 184 23.09 3.14 9.39
N LYS A 185 23.88 2.41 10.20
CA LYS A 185 23.39 1.26 10.95
C LYS A 185 22.31 1.65 11.96
N GLU A 186 22.46 2.81 12.62
CA GLU A 186 21.43 3.33 13.52
C GLU A 186 20.14 3.71 12.79
N ALA A 187 20.22 4.29 11.58
CA ALA A 187 19.05 4.59 10.76
C ALA A 187 18.34 3.31 10.27
N ASN A 188 19.09 2.31 9.81
CA ASN A 188 18.53 0.99 9.47
C ASN A 188 17.84 0.33 10.68
N LEU A 189 18.49 0.37 11.84
CA LEU A 189 17.93 -0.17 13.08
C LEU A 189 16.66 0.58 13.49
N PHE A 190 16.62 1.90 13.30
CA PHE A 190 15.43 2.70 13.54
C PHE A 190 14.28 2.30 12.60
N ALA A 191 14.54 2.21 11.29
CA ALA A 191 13.56 1.82 10.29
C ALA A 191 12.94 0.45 10.60
N GLN A 192 13.78 -0.53 10.92
CA GLN A 192 13.34 -1.86 11.33
C GLN A 192 12.43 -1.79 12.56
N ASN A 193 12.82 -1.06 13.62
CA ASN A 193 12.07 -1.05 14.88
C ASN A 193 10.80 -0.20 14.83
N ILE A 194 10.73 0.81 13.96
CA ILE A 194 9.50 1.59 13.80
C ILE A 194 8.48 0.87 12.93
N LEU A 195 8.93 0.10 11.92
CA LEU A 195 8.07 -0.71 11.05
C LEU A 195 7.66 -2.05 11.68
N ILE A 196 8.55 -2.67 12.49
CA ILE A 196 8.31 -3.94 13.20
C ILE A 196 8.50 -3.69 14.71
N PRO A 197 7.52 -3.09 15.39
CA PRO A 197 7.63 -2.81 16.82
C PRO A 197 7.71 -4.09 17.65
N TYR A 198 8.78 -4.23 18.44
CA TYR A 198 9.00 -5.40 19.30
C TYR A 198 7.81 -5.79 20.20
N PRO A 199 7.10 -4.85 20.87
CA PRO A 199 5.96 -5.20 21.72
C PRO A 199 4.84 -5.92 20.94
N VAL A 200 4.66 -5.56 19.67
CA VAL A 200 3.66 -6.13 18.77
C VAL A 200 4.12 -7.48 18.28
N LEU A 201 5.38 -7.57 17.86
CA LEU A 201 5.99 -8.82 17.45
C LEU A 201 5.92 -9.87 18.57
N LYS A 202 6.02 -9.45 19.83
CA LYS A 202 5.85 -10.32 21.00
C LYS A 202 4.39 -10.64 21.34
N SER A 203 3.46 -9.72 21.08
CA SER A 203 2.02 -9.94 21.34
C SER A 203 1.34 -10.78 20.27
N VAL A 204 1.87 -10.77 19.05
CA VAL A 204 1.45 -11.66 17.97
C VAL A 204 2.09 -13.02 18.23
N ASP A 205 1.29 -14.09 18.13
CA ASP A 205 1.77 -15.44 18.37
C ASP A 205 2.96 -15.76 17.46
N VAL A 206 4.10 -16.10 18.07
CA VAL A 206 5.33 -16.48 17.38
C VAL A 206 5.17 -17.76 16.54
N LEU A 207 4.06 -18.48 16.72
CA LEU A 207 3.66 -19.62 15.88
C LEU A 207 3.02 -19.21 14.56
N LEU A 208 2.68 -17.93 14.35
CA LEU A 208 2.21 -17.49 13.04
C LEU A 208 3.32 -17.69 12.00
N PRO A 209 2.98 -18.21 10.80
CA PRO A 209 3.95 -18.33 9.72
C PRO A 209 4.52 -16.95 9.36
N LYS A 210 5.80 -16.91 8.96
CA LYS A 210 6.51 -15.66 8.65
C LYS A 210 5.82 -14.85 7.56
N GLU A 211 5.10 -15.50 6.67
CA GLU A 211 4.29 -14.90 5.61
C GLU A 211 3.17 -14.02 6.21
N TYR A 212 2.53 -14.46 7.29
CA TYR A 212 1.52 -13.67 7.99
C TYR A 212 2.14 -12.48 8.72
N LEU A 213 3.30 -12.66 9.36
CA LEU A 213 4.02 -11.56 10.01
C LEU A 213 4.46 -10.49 9.00
N GLN A 214 4.90 -10.90 7.80
CA GLN A 214 5.19 -9.98 6.70
C GLN A 214 3.96 -9.16 6.32
N CYS A 215 2.78 -9.77 6.22
CA CYS A 215 1.54 -9.06 5.93
C CYS A 215 1.09 -8.12 7.07
N ILE A 216 1.27 -8.52 8.34
CA ILE A 216 0.90 -7.69 9.50
C ILE A 216 1.73 -6.41 9.57
N PHE A 217 3.04 -6.52 9.37
CA PHE A 217 3.94 -5.37 9.43
C PHE A 217 4.13 -4.68 8.07
N ASP A 218 3.71 -5.34 6.99
CA ASP A 218 3.86 -4.93 5.59
C ASP A 218 5.34 -4.69 5.24
N VAL A 219 6.16 -5.70 5.53
CA VAL A 219 7.62 -5.66 5.36
C VAL A 219 8.11 -6.82 4.51
N SER A 220 9.29 -6.68 3.90
CA SER A 220 9.91 -7.76 3.13
C SER A 220 10.37 -8.91 4.03
N SER A 221 10.52 -10.11 3.47
CA SER A 221 11.02 -11.29 4.19
C SER A 221 12.41 -11.03 4.79
N SER A 222 13.27 -10.31 4.08
CA SER A 222 14.60 -9.93 4.54
C SER A 222 14.55 -9.01 5.77
N ALA A 223 13.70 -7.98 5.73
CA ALA A 223 13.52 -7.07 6.86
C ALA A 223 12.96 -7.79 8.10
N LEU A 224 11.98 -8.67 7.92
CA LEU A 224 11.41 -9.47 9.00
C LEU A 224 12.43 -10.43 9.62
N ASN A 225 13.14 -11.21 8.80
CA ASN A 225 14.16 -12.15 9.29
C ASN A 225 15.25 -11.43 10.08
N THR A 226 15.75 -10.31 9.55
CA THR A 226 16.74 -9.48 10.25
C THR A 226 16.22 -8.99 11.59
N ALA A 227 14.95 -8.57 11.66
CA ALA A 227 14.34 -8.12 12.91
C ALA A 227 14.23 -9.25 13.94
N LEU A 228 13.75 -10.42 13.54
CA LEU A 228 13.65 -11.60 14.40
C LEU A 228 15.03 -11.99 14.96
N ASP A 229 16.03 -12.15 14.09
CA ASP A 229 17.40 -12.50 14.48
C ASP A 229 18.00 -11.47 15.44
N GLU A 230 17.75 -10.17 15.20
CA GLU A 230 18.27 -9.10 16.06
C GLU A 230 17.55 -8.97 17.40
N PHE A 231 16.26 -9.32 17.47
CA PHE A 231 15.55 -9.38 18.73
C PHE A 231 15.98 -10.59 19.56
N GLU A 232 16.16 -11.75 18.94
CA GLU A 232 16.66 -12.95 19.63
C GLU A 232 18.11 -12.79 20.09
N SER A 233 19.00 -12.31 19.22
CA SER A 233 20.44 -12.19 19.52
C SER A 233 20.80 -11.04 20.46
N LYS A 234 19.91 -10.05 20.66
CA LYS A 234 20.20 -8.84 21.46
C LYS A 234 19.07 -8.50 22.45
N PRO A 235 18.77 -9.39 23.42
CA PRO A 235 17.73 -9.16 24.41
C PRO A 235 18.02 -7.99 25.35
N TRP A 236 19.31 -7.74 25.65
CA TRP A 236 19.77 -6.60 26.45
C TRP A 236 19.44 -5.23 25.83
N ALA A 237 19.09 -5.19 24.54
CA ALA A 237 18.71 -3.99 23.82
C ALA A 237 17.21 -3.92 23.52
N HIS A 238 16.36 -4.81 24.06
CA HIS A 238 14.92 -4.69 23.84
C HIS A 238 14.39 -3.31 24.29
N PRO A 239 13.40 -2.73 23.58
CA PRO A 239 12.82 -1.46 24.00
C PRO A 239 12.24 -1.57 25.41
N THR A 240 12.58 -0.61 26.27
CA THR A 240 12.08 -0.51 27.64
C THR A 240 10.88 0.43 27.76
N VAL A 241 10.56 1.15 26.68
CA VAL A 241 9.42 2.06 26.60
C VAL A 241 8.54 1.63 25.43
N PHE A 242 7.27 1.36 25.69
CA PHE A 242 6.27 1.06 24.66
C PHE A 242 4.86 1.37 25.14
N SER A 243 3.93 1.49 24.19
CA SER A 243 2.49 1.58 24.48
C SER A 243 1.88 0.19 24.51
N ASN A 244 1.03 -0.08 25.51
CA ASN A 244 0.28 -1.33 25.61
C ASN A 244 -0.92 -1.40 24.65
N ASN A 245 -1.31 -0.28 24.03
CA ASN A 245 -2.54 -0.18 23.22
C ASN A 245 -2.26 -0.33 21.72
N PHE A 246 -1.40 -1.26 21.35
CA PHE A 246 -1.06 -1.48 19.95
C PHE A 246 -2.14 -2.28 19.24
N ARG A 247 -2.50 -1.87 18.02
CA ARG A 247 -3.55 -2.51 17.23
C ARG A 247 -2.99 -3.05 15.92
N ILE A 248 -3.50 -4.19 15.49
CA ILE A 248 -3.31 -4.65 14.12
C ILE A 248 -4.42 -3.99 13.29
N GLY A 249 -4.02 -3.15 12.34
CA GLY A 249 -4.89 -2.52 11.36
C GLY A 249 -5.27 -3.46 10.23
N GLY A 250 -5.89 -2.91 9.18
CA GLY A 250 -6.22 -3.66 7.98
C GLY A 250 -4.98 -4.17 7.25
N GLN A 251 -5.04 -5.38 6.73
CA GLN A 251 -3.96 -5.95 5.91
C GLN A 251 -3.86 -5.21 4.57
N ARG A 252 -2.63 -4.91 4.15
CA ARG A 252 -2.29 -4.43 2.82
C ARG A 252 -1.74 -5.63 2.04
N LEU A 253 -2.51 -6.09 1.07
CA LEU A 253 -2.37 -7.39 0.40
C LEU A 253 -1.69 -7.29 -0.97
N LEU A 254 -1.31 -6.10 -1.43
CA LEU A 254 -0.51 -5.88 -2.63
C LEU A 254 0.91 -6.37 -2.41
N ASN A 255 1.04 -7.69 -2.43
CA ASN A 255 2.26 -8.37 -2.76
C ASN A 255 2.32 -8.39 -4.28
N GLU A 256 2.96 -7.40 -4.91
CA GLU A 256 3.34 -7.59 -6.30
C GLU A 256 4.30 -8.79 -6.37
N PRO A 257 3.98 -9.86 -7.11
CA PRO A 257 5.00 -10.82 -7.46
C PRO A 257 6.02 -10.07 -8.31
N HIS A 258 7.19 -9.77 -7.73
CA HIS A 258 8.34 -9.32 -8.50
C HIS A 258 8.52 -10.35 -9.62
N PRO A 259 8.47 -9.97 -10.92
CA PRO A 259 8.61 -10.94 -11.99
C PRO A 259 10.04 -11.48 -11.95
N ALA A 260 10.22 -12.61 -11.28
CA ALA A 260 11.39 -13.44 -11.41
C ALA A 260 11.32 -14.05 -12.81
N HIS A 261 11.97 -13.40 -13.78
CA HIS A 261 12.26 -13.93 -15.11
C HIS A 261 11.02 -14.29 -15.96
N GLY A 262 10.33 -13.29 -16.50
CA GLY A 262 9.30 -13.48 -17.52
C GLY A 262 8.90 -12.15 -18.16
N ARG A 263 8.48 -12.14 -19.43
CA ARG A 263 7.95 -10.95 -20.10
C ARG A 263 6.81 -10.38 -19.23
N ALA A 264 7.03 -9.21 -18.63
CA ALA A 264 6.06 -8.58 -17.75
C ALA A 264 4.81 -8.23 -18.56
N ILE A 265 3.71 -8.94 -18.32
CA ILE A 265 2.39 -8.46 -18.70
C ILE A 265 2.15 -7.22 -17.84
N VAL A 266 2.12 -6.05 -18.45
CA VAL A 266 1.85 -4.80 -17.74
C VAL A 266 0.34 -4.71 -17.55
N PHE A 267 -0.08 -4.71 -16.30
CA PHE A 267 -1.46 -4.48 -15.91
C PHE A 267 -1.62 -3.04 -15.44
N ASN A 268 -2.65 -2.38 -15.92
CA ASN A 268 -3.18 -1.18 -15.29
C ASN A 268 -4.01 -1.58 -14.07
N ARG A 269 -4.17 -0.65 -13.15
CA ARG A 269 -4.93 -0.85 -11.91
C ARG A 269 -6.03 0.19 -11.83
N ALA A 270 -7.13 -0.16 -11.17
CA ALA A 270 -8.22 0.76 -10.94
C ALA A 270 -8.80 0.53 -9.55
N PHE A 271 -9.16 1.64 -8.91
CA PHE A 271 -9.91 1.66 -7.66
C PHE A 271 -11.18 2.46 -7.86
N CYS A 272 -12.31 1.90 -7.45
CA CYS A 272 -13.58 2.58 -7.51
C CYS A 272 -13.87 3.27 -6.16
N GLU A 273 -13.83 4.60 -6.11
CA GLU A 273 -14.16 5.37 -4.89
C GLU A 273 -15.61 5.18 -4.40
N ASN A 274 -16.50 4.57 -5.21
CA ASN A 274 -17.90 4.36 -4.80
C ASN A 274 -18.14 3.03 -4.09
N CYS A 275 -17.56 1.95 -4.59
CA CYS A 275 -17.76 0.61 -4.04
C CYS A 275 -16.47 0.01 -3.48
N HIS A 276 -15.38 0.77 -3.51
CA HIS A 276 -14.05 0.41 -3.05
C HIS A 276 -13.48 -0.86 -3.70
N TYR A 277 -14.03 -1.24 -4.86
CA TYR A 277 -13.50 -2.36 -5.62
C TYR A 277 -12.20 -1.98 -6.29
N TYR A 278 -11.17 -2.79 -6.03
CA TYR A 278 -9.86 -2.68 -6.64
C TYR A 278 -9.61 -3.85 -7.58
N PHE A 279 -9.12 -3.56 -8.78
CA PHE A 279 -8.86 -4.59 -9.78
C PHE A 279 -7.75 -4.19 -10.75
N ALA A 280 -7.17 -5.20 -11.39
CA ALA A 280 -6.15 -5.07 -12.42
C ALA A 280 -6.73 -5.45 -13.79
N PHE A 281 -6.25 -4.82 -14.85
CA PHE A 281 -6.67 -5.05 -16.23
C PHE A 281 -5.53 -4.84 -17.20
N LEU A 282 -5.63 -5.39 -18.41
CA LEU A 282 -4.56 -5.30 -19.40
C LEU A 282 -4.45 -3.88 -19.96
N ASN A 283 -3.22 -3.42 -20.21
CA ASN A 283 -2.98 -2.09 -20.80
C ASN A 283 -3.64 -1.89 -22.17
N SER A 284 -3.88 -2.96 -22.92
CA SER A 284 -4.55 -2.92 -24.22
C SER A 284 -6.05 -2.67 -24.13
N GLU A 285 -6.63 -2.71 -22.93
CA GLU A 285 -8.07 -2.60 -22.71
C GLU A 285 -8.45 -1.21 -22.21
N SER A 286 -9.42 -0.59 -22.88
CA SER A 286 -10.05 0.63 -22.38
C SER A 286 -11.21 0.27 -21.46
N ILE A 287 -11.08 0.59 -20.18
CA ILE A 287 -12.16 0.42 -19.20
C ILE A 287 -12.86 1.76 -18.99
N GLY A 288 -14.19 1.76 -19.11
CA GLY A 288 -15.03 2.95 -18.94
C GLY A 288 -15.71 3.00 -17.57
N CYS A 289 -15.94 1.86 -16.92
CA CYS A 289 -16.70 1.83 -15.67
C CYS A 289 -16.29 0.69 -14.73
N CYS A 290 -16.75 0.78 -13.49
CA CYS A 290 -16.51 -0.21 -12.46
C CYS A 290 -17.35 -1.48 -12.72
N PRO A 291 -16.74 -2.68 -12.76
CA PRO A 291 -17.48 -3.92 -13.00
C PRO A 291 -18.39 -4.33 -11.84
N ILE A 292 -18.27 -3.70 -10.67
CA ILE A 292 -19.11 -4.00 -9.50
C ILE A 292 -20.31 -3.07 -9.37
N CYS A 293 -20.12 -1.76 -9.53
CA CYS A 293 -21.18 -0.78 -9.31
C CYS A 293 -21.60 0.01 -10.55
N GLY A 294 -20.97 -0.22 -11.71
CA GLY A 294 -21.34 0.42 -12.97
C GLY A 294 -20.96 1.90 -13.09
N LYS A 295 -20.45 2.54 -12.01
CA LYS A 295 -20.01 3.93 -12.09
C LYS A 295 -18.84 4.10 -13.05
N ILE A 296 -18.89 5.19 -13.82
CA ILE A 296 -17.78 5.64 -14.67
C ILE A 296 -16.55 5.81 -13.79
N LEU A 297 -15.42 5.31 -14.29
CA LEU A 297 -14.13 5.46 -13.62
C LEU A 297 -13.41 6.66 -14.21
N ASP A 298 -13.21 7.68 -13.38
CA ASP A 298 -12.16 8.67 -13.63
C ASP A 298 -10.83 7.94 -13.36
N LEU A 299 -10.15 7.47 -14.41
CA LEU A 299 -8.93 6.65 -14.26
C LEU A 299 -7.92 7.33 -13.33
N ALA A 300 -7.68 6.74 -12.14
CA ALA A 300 -6.81 7.33 -11.12
C ALA A 300 -5.71 6.39 -10.57
N ILE A 301 -5.41 5.26 -11.22
CA ILE A 301 -4.22 4.45 -10.86
C ILE A 301 -3.55 3.95 -12.14
N SER A 302 -3.06 4.87 -12.96
CA SER A 302 -2.62 4.56 -14.32
C SER A 302 -1.13 4.28 -14.46
N SER A 303 -0.39 4.05 -13.36
CA SER A 303 1.03 3.72 -13.47
C SER A 303 1.58 3.00 -12.25
N SER A 304 2.65 2.21 -12.46
CA SER A 304 3.51 1.68 -11.40
C SER A 304 3.90 2.74 -10.36
N LYS A 305 3.97 4.01 -10.78
CA LYS A 305 4.38 5.15 -9.96
C LYS A 305 3.36 5.59 -8.91
N GLU A 306 2.07 5.30 -9.12
CA GLU A 306 1.02 5.62 -8.14
C GLU A 306 0.75 4.47 -7.15
N THR A 307 1.31 3.28 -7.42
CA THR A 307 1.09 2.05 -6.65
C THR A 307 1.43 2.22 -5.17
N PHE A 308 2.56 2.85 -4.84
CA PHE A 308 2.97 3.04 -3.44
C PHE A 308 1.98 3.94 -2.66
N ASN A 309 1.54 5.04 -3.28
CA ASN A 309 0.58 5.95 -2.65
C ASN A 309 -0.78 5.27 -2.45
N PHE A 310 -1.24 4.47 -3.42
CA PHE A 310 -2.44 3.66 -3.28
C PHE A 310 -2.31 2.65 -2.13
N HIS A 311 -1.21 1.90 -2.09
CA HIS A 311 -0.89 0.94 -1.03
C HIS A 311 -0.93 1.56 0.37
N GLU A 312 -0.34 2.75 0.52
CA GLU A 312 -0.28 3.43 1.82
C GLU A 312 -1.62 4.03 2.26
N LYS A 313 -2.42 4.57 1.32
CA LYS A 313 -3.57 5.43 1.66
C LYS A 313 -4.92 4.78 1.45
N LYS A 314 -5.06 3.85 0.50
CA LYS A 314 -6.36 3.40 -0.04
C LYS A 314 -6.54 1.89 -0.01
N GLU A 315 -5.47 1.12 -0.06
CA GLU A 315 -5.60 -0.33 -0.21
C GLU A 315 -6.33 -1.00 0.97
N SER A 316 -6.09 -0.56 2.19
CA SER A 316 -6.79 -1.08 3.38
C SER A 316 -8.30 -0.79 3.37
N GLU A 317 -8.77 0.12 2.51
CA GLU A 317 -10.18 0.46 2.33
C GLU A 317 -10.86 -0.42 1.26
N THR A 318 -10.09 -1.27 0.57
CA THR A 318 -10.60 -2.07 -0.55
C THR A 318 -11.61 -3.12 -0.11
N MET A 319 -12.60 -3.33 -0.98
CA MET A 319 -13.66 -4.31 -0.79
C MET A 319 -13.52 -5.47 -1.75
N ILE A 320 -13.48 -6.67 -1.20
CA ILE A 320 -13.56 -7.92 -1.96
C ILE A 320 -15.04 -8.29 -2.09
N TYR A 321 -15.55 -8.43 -3.31
CA TYR A 321 -16.95 -8.83 -3.56
C TYR A 321 -17.08 -10.33 -3.83
N SER A 322 -18.27 -10.87 -3.59
CA SER A 322 -18.58 -12.27 -3.88
C SER A 322 -18.36 -12.58 -5.36
N LYS A 323 -17.71 -13.73 -5.61
CA LYS A 323 -17.29 -14.16 -6.94
C LYS A 323 -17.52 -15.65 -7.14
N PHE A 324 -17.90 -16.03 -8.35
CA PHE A 324 -17.92 -17.43 -8.79
C PHE A 324 -16.62 -17.80 -9.51
N ILE A 325 -16.21 -19.06 -9.39
CA ILE A 325 -15.04 -19.59 -10.10
C ILE A 325 -15.48 -19.96 -11.52
N LEU A 326 -14.84 -19.35 -12.51
CA LEU A 326 -15.15 -19.55 -13.91
C LEU A 326 -14.03 -20.30 -14.64
N ASP A 327 -14.34 -20.88 -15.79
CA ASP A 327 -13.37 -21.37 -16.78
C ASP A 327 -12.89 -20.25 -17.72
N GLU A 328 -12.06 -20.60 -18.71
CA GLU A 328 -11.53 -19.69 -19.74
C GLU A 328 -12.60 -19.02 -20.61
N ASN A 329 -13.80 -19.60 -20.69
CA ASN A 329 -14.94 -19.06 -21.42
C ASN A 329 -15.88 -18.25 -20.51
N SER A 330 -15.44 -17.93 -19.29
CA SER A 330 -16.25 -17.27 -18.26
C SER A 330 -17.52 -18.05 -17.89
N ARG A 331 -17.49 -19.38 -18.05
CA ARG A 331 -18.56 -20.29 -17.60
C ARG A 331 -18.30 -20.73 -16.17
N ALA A 332 -19.33 -20.75 -15.34
CA ALA A 332 -19.22 -21.24 -13.97
C ALA A 332 -18.88 -22.73 -13.93
N LYS A 333 -17.81 -23.08 -13.19
CA LYS A 333 -17.38 -24.48 -13.02
C LYS A 333 -18.35 -25.30 -12.15
N ILE A 334 -19.07 -24.62 -11.27
CA ILE A 334 -20.11 -25.20 -10.42
C ILE A 334 -21.34 -24.32 -10.59
N CYS A 335 -22.51 -24.92 -10.80
CA CYS A 335 -23.75 -24.16 -10.99
C CYS A 335 -24.05 -23.31 -9.74
N PRO A 336 -24.20 -21.99 -9.88
CA PRO A 336 -24.39 -21.11 -8.73
C PRO A 336 -25.77 -21.23 -8.08
N VAL A 337 -26.71 -21.93 -8.71
CA VAL A 337 -28.10 -22.09 -8.24
C VAL A 337 -28.30 -23.45 -7.57
N CYS A 338 -27.95 -24.55 -8.25
CA CYS A 338 -28.19 -25.91 -7.74
C CYS A 338 -26.92 -26.67 -7.34
N GLN A 339 -25.75 -26.02 -7.40
CA GLN A 339 -24.44 -26.58 -7.02
C GLN A 339 -24.01 -27.81 -7.83
N ASN A 340 -24.57 -28.01 -9.01
CA ASN A 340 -24.13 -29.08 -9.91
C ASN A 340 -22.67 -28.85 -10.35
N GLU A 341 -21.82 -29.85 -10.15
CA GLU A 341 -20.39 -29.81 -10.48
C GLU A 341 -20.09 -30.34 -11.89
N GLU A 342 -21.01 -31.12 -12.48
CA GLU A 342 -20.85 -31.69 -13.81
C GLU A 342 -21.40 -30.71 -14.86
N ILE A 343 -20.57 -29.83 -15.43
CA ILE A 343 -21.02 -28.82 -16.40
C ILE A 343 -20.56 -29.19 -17.82
N GLU A 344 -21.52 -29.51 -18.69
CA GLU A 344 -21.23 -29.86 -20.10
C GLU A 344 -21.42 -28.68 -21.06
N ASN A 345 -22.41 -27.82 -20.78
CA ASN A 345 -22.85 -26.75 -21.68
C ASN A 345 -22.94 -25.40 -20.96
N ASP A 346 -23.26 -24.34 -21.71
CA ASP A 346 -23.51 -23.00 -21.16
C ASP A 346 -24.77 -22.93 -20.29
N ILE A 347 -25.61 -23.97 -20.28
CA ILE A 347 -26.79 -24.08 -19.45
C ILE A 347 -26.60 -25.27 -18.52
N CYS A 348 -26.95 -25.10 -17.24
CA CYS A 348 -26.99 -26.20 -16.30
C CYS A 348 -28.06 -27.22 -16.70
N GLN A 349 -27.68 -28.47 -16.90
CA GLN A 349 -28.61 -29.55 -17.26
C GLN A 349 -29.59 -29.92 -16.13
N ILE A 350 -29.30 -29.52 -14.89
CA ILE A 350 -30.14 -29.82 -13.72
C ILE A 350 -31.23 -28.76 -13.52
N CYS A 351 -30.87 -27.48 -13.54
CA CYS A 351 -31.79 -26.40 -13.20
C CYS A 351 -32.07 -25.41 -14.34
N GLY A 352 -31.43 -25.56 -15.50
CA GLY A 352 -31.64 -24.68 -16.66
C GLY A 352 -31.02 -23.27 -16.53
N THR A 353 -30.19 -23.03 -15.52
CA THR A 353 -29.54 -21.72 -15.33
C THR A 353 -28.46 -21.50 -16.39
N TYR A 354 -28.44 -20.31 -17.01
CA TYR A 354 -27.34 -19.90 -17.91
C TYR A 354 -26.06 -19.59 -17.09
N LEU A 355 -24.94 -20.20 -17.48
CA LEU A 355 -23.73 -20.31 -16.66
C LEU A 355 -22.57 -19.43 -17.11
N VAL A 356 -22.67 -18.73 -18.24
CA VAL A 356 -21.60 -17.85 -18.71
C VAL A 356 -21.85 -16.42 -18.24
N ASN A 357 -20.87 -15.82 -17.56
CA ASN A 357 -20.93 -14.40 -17.23
C ASN A 357 -20.38 -13.57 -18.40
N ARG A 358 -21.27 -12.83 -19.06
CA ARG A 358 -20.93 -11.98 -20.21
C ARG A 358 -21.71 -10.68 -20.16
N CYS A 359 -21.33 -9.73 -21.01
CA CYS A 359 -22.13 -8.52 -21.22
C CYS A 359 -23.54 -8.90 -21.71
N SER A 360 -24.57 -8.47 -21.00
CA SER A 360 -25.97 -8.72 -21.40
C SER A 360 -26.46 -7.74 -22.45
N GLY A 361 -25.82 -6.58 -22.61
CA GLY A 361 -26.32 -5.48 -23.46
C GLY A 361 -27.44 -4.66 -22.83
N VAL A 362 -27.92 -5.05 -21.65
CA VAL A 362 -28.99 -4.35 -20.92
C VAL A 362 -28.44 -3.09 -20.26
N ASN A 363 -29.05 -1.95 -20.57
CA ASN A 363 -28.67 -0.67 -19.96
C ASN A 363 -29.06 -0.66 -18.48
N PRO A 364 -28.21 -0.17 -17.55
CA PRO A 364 -28.57 -0.02 -16.14
C PRO A 364 -29.88 0.72 -15.85
N ASP A 365 -30.27 1.66 -16.72
CA ASP A 365 -31.50 2.44 -16.57
C ASP A 365 -32.74 1.73 -17.15
N GLU A 366 -32.56 0.63 -17.87
CA GLU A 366 -33.64 -0.14 -18.48
C GLU A 366 -34.29 -1.05 -17.43
N THR A 367 -35.59 -0.87 -17.22
CA THR A 367 -36.38 -1.59 -16.18
C THR A 367 -37.54 -2.39 -16.76
N TYR A 368 -37.78 -2.30 -18.07
CA TYR A 368 -38.99 -2.83 -18.70
C TYR A 368 -38.86 -4.29 -19.14
N TYR A 369 -37.65 -4.74 -19.50
CA TYR A 369 -37.38 -6.12 -19.92
C TYR A 369 -36.43 -6.80 -18.93
N ARG A 370 -36.86 -7.93 -18.39
CA ARG A 370 -36.02 -8.80 -17.56
C ARG A 370 -35.72 -10.07 -18.34
N TYR A 371 -34.48 -10.19 -18.78
CA TYR A 371 -34.01 -11.35 -19.52
C TYR A 371 -33.87 -12.57 -18.62
N ASN A 372 -34.17 -13.75 -19.15
CA ASN A 372 -34.04 -15.04 -18.48
C ASN A 372 -32.92 -15.89 -19.11
N SER A 373 -32.68 -17.09 -18.55
CA SER A 373 -31.65 -18.01 -19.04
C SER A 373 -31.83 -18.41 -20.51
N THR A 374 -33.06 -18.59 -20.98
CA THR A 374 -33.34 -19.00 -22.36
C THR A 374 -33.05 -17.90 -23.37
N ASP A 375 -33.34 -16.64 -23.02
CA ASP A 375 -33.06 -15.50 -23.90
C ASP A 375 -31.54 -15.37 -24.16
N PHE A 376 -30.73 -15.57 -23.11
CA PHE A 376 -29.27 -15.51 -23.24
C PHE A 376 -28.69 -16.73 -23.97
N ALA A 377 -29.27 -17.91 -23.77
CA ALA A 377 -28.86 -19.13 -24.46
C ALA A 377 -29.11 -19.08 -25.96
N ASN A 378 -30.19 -18.41 -26.39
CA ASN A 378 -30.54 -18.28 -27.80
C ASN A 378 -29.74 -17.18 -28.53
N GLY A 379 -29.00 -16.34 -27.79
CA GLY A 379 -28.24 -15.24 -28.37
C GLY A 379 -29.07 -14.00 -28.71
N ASP A 380 -30.28 -13.88 -28.15
CA ASP A 380 -31.21 -12.78 -28.48
C ASP A 380 -30.70 -11.40 -28.03
N ASN A 381 -29.73 -11.38 -27.10
CA ASN A 381 -28.97 -10.19 -26.73
C ASN A 381 -27.52 -10.57 -26.37
N GLU A 382 -26.57 -10.17 -27.21
CA GLU A 382 -25.14 -10.44 -27.03
C GLU A 382 -24.38 -9.23 -26.47
N GLY A 383 -25.05 -8.09 -26.28
CA GLY A 383 -24.42 -6.84 -25.85
C GLY A 383 -23.15 -6.52 -26.65
N CYS A 384 -22.06 -6.18 -25.95
CA CYS A 384 -20.75 -5.96 -26.58
C CYS A 384 -19.87 -7.22 -26.62
N GLN A 385 -20.44 -8.41 -26.42
CA GLN A 385 -19.79 -9.73 -26.51
C GLN A 385 -18.59 -9.99 -25.56
N HIS A 386 -18.30 -9.07 -24.64
CA HIS A 386 -17.21 -9.28 -23.69
C HIS A 386 -17.59 -10.31 -22.63
N LEU A 387 -16.72 -11.30 -22.44
CA LEU A 387 -16.75 -12.23 -21.33
C LEU A 387 -16.29 -11.52 -20.04
N LEU A 388 -16.94 -11.82 -18.93
CA LEU A 388 -16.80 -11.07 -17.68
C LEU A 388 -16.37 -11.97 -16.52
N SER A 389 -15.61 -11.40 -15.57
CA SER A 389 -15.18 -12.11 -14.38
C SER A 389 -16.36 -12.55 -13.50
N GLY A 390 -16.18 -13.59 -12.68
CA GLY A 390 -17.27 -14.18 -11.87
C GLY A 390 -17.84 -13.28 -10.77
N ASN A 391 -17.31 -12.07 -10.60
CA ASN A 391 -17.85 -11.02 -9.73
C ASN A 391 -18.34 -9.78 -10.49
N ALA A 392 -18.21 -9.72 -11.82
CA ALA A 392 -18.67 -8.57 -12.56
C ALA A 392 -20.21 -8.53 -12.59
N ARG A 393 -20.80 -7.47 -12.02
CA ARG A 393 -22.21 -7.12 -12.16
C ARG A 393 -22.48 -6.22 -13.37
N TYR A 394 -21.45 -5.51 -13.82
CA TYR A 394 -21.48 -4.62 -14.97
C TYR A 394 -20.30 -4.91 -15.90
N CYS A 395 -20.48 -4.67 -17.18
CA CYS A 395 -19.46 -4.77 -18.21
C CYS A 395 -18.53 -3.55 -18.09
N PRO A 396 -17.23 -3.73 -17.78
CA PRO A 396 -16.31 -2.61 -17.58
C PRO A 396 -16.08 -1.78 -18.87
N TYR A 397 -16.38 -2.35 -20.04
CA TYR A 397 -16.15 -1.74 -21.35
C TYR A 397 -17.31 -0.86 -21.81
N CYS A 398 -18.55 -1.34 -21.72
CA CYS A 398 -19.73 -0.62 -22.21
C CYS A 398 -20.71 -0.15 -21.12
N GLY A 399 -20.53 -0.57 -19.87
CA GLY A 399 -21.41 -0.21 -18.75
C GLY A 399 -22.73 -0.99 -18.65
N SER A 400 -23.04 -1.85 -19.63
CA SER A 400 -24.24 -2.71 -19.56
C SER A 400 -24.14 -3.71 -18.42
N ARG A 401 -25.26 -4.18 -17.89
CA ARG A 401 -25.29 -5.19 -16.83
C ARG A 401 -24.75 -6.53 -17.32
N SER A 402 -24.26 -7.36 -16.41
CA SER A 402 -23.81 -8.73 -16.72
C SER A 402 -24.97 -9.72 -16.70
N THR A 403 -24.83 -10.84 -17.41
CA THR A 403 -25.83 -11.93 -17.36
C THR A 403 -26.02 -12.46 -15.94
N PHE A 404 -24.96 -12.58 -15.14
CA PHE A 404 -25.10 -13.04 -13.76
C PHE A 404 -25.87 -12.05 -12.88
N PHE A 405 -25.74 -10.74 -13.13
CA PHE A 405 -26.50 -9.75 -12.38
C PHE A 405 -27.97 -9.71 -12.82
N GLU A 406 -28.24 -9.79 -14.12
CA GLU A 406 -29.61 -9.85 -14.66
C GLU A 406 -30.39 -11.07 -14.16
N LEU A 407 -29.74 -12.22 -14.08
CA LEU A 407 -30.33 -13.46 -13.57
C LEU A 407 -30.45 -13.51 -12.04
N GLY A 408 -29.99 -12.47 -11.32
CA GLY A 408 -29.99 -12.44 -9.86
C GLY A 408 -29.04 -13.45 -9.20
N ILE A 409 -28.07 -13.98 -9.96
CA ILE A 409 -27.01 -14.88 -9.46
C ILE A 409 -26.04 -14.09 -8.57
N LEU A 410 -25.72 -12.85 -8.97
CA LEU A 410 -24.93 -11.92 -8.17
C LEU A 410 -25.84 -10.91 -7.48
N GLN A 411 -25.65 -10.72 -6.18
CA GLN A 411 -26.37 -9.70 -5.42
C GLN A 411 -25.87 -8.29 -5.77
N ASN A 412 -26.73 -7.29 -5.53
CA ASN A 412 -26.35 -5.89 -5.58
C ASN A 412 -25.19 -5.60 -4.61
N TYR A 413 -24.22 -4.82 -5.07
CA TYR A 413 -23.04 -4.50 -4.28
C TYR A 413 -23.36 -3.76 -2.97
N GLN A 414 -24.41 -2.94 -2.93
CA GLN A 414 -24.81 -2.18 -1.74
C GLN A 414 -25.22 -3.13 -0.61
N ASP A 415 -26.06 -4.12 -0.93
CA ASP A 415 -26.49 -5.12 0.04
C ASP A 415 -25.29 -5.92 0.60
N GLU A 416 -24.35 -6.31 -0.27
CA GLU A 416 -23.14 -7.01 0.16
C GLU A 416 -22.23 -6.15 1.05
N MET A 417 -22.12 -4.85 0.74
CA MET A 417 -21.41 -3.90 1.59
C MET A 417 -22.05 -3.81 2.98
N GLU A 418 -23.36 -3.65 3.05
CA GLU A 418 -24.11 -3.55 4.31
C GLU A 418 -23.97 -4.82 5.16
N GLN A 419 -24.12 -5.99 4.54
CA GLN A 419 -23.94 -7.28 5.22
C GLN A 419 -22.52 -7.42 5.81
N LYS A 420 -21.49 -6.99 5.09
CA LYS A 420 -20.11 -7.05 5.59
C LYS A 420 -19.85 -6.11 6.76
N VAL A 421 -20.39 -4.90 6.71
CA VAL A 421 -20.27 -3.93 7.82
C VAL A 421 -20.97 -4.48 9.08
N GLN A 422 -22.16 -5.07 8.93
CA GLN A 422 -22.89 -5.69 10.03
C GLN A 422 -22.12 -6.89 10.62
N ASN A 423 -21.57 -7.76 9.78
CA ASN A 423 -20.77 -8.90 10.22
C ASN A 423 -19.48 -8.49 10.96
N GLN A 424 -18.82 -7.41 10.53
CA GLN A 424 -17.67 -6.85 11.24
C GLN A 424 -18.06 -6.26 12.59
N HIS A 425 -19.21 -5.58 12.67
CA HIS A 425 -19.71 -5.05 13.94
C HIS A 425 -20.03 -6.18 14.94
N ASN A 426 -20.71 -7.24 14.49
CA ASN A 426 -21.06 -8.38 15.33
C ASN A 426 -19.81 -9.12 15.85
N ARG A 427 -18.76 -9.29 15.02
CA ARG A 427 -17.48 -9.88 15.45
C ARG A 427 -16.72 -9.05 16.49
N ASN A 428 -16.95 -7.73 16.53
CA ASN A 428 -16.30 -6.83 17.49
C ASN A 428 -17.10 -6.67 18.80
N VAL A 429 -18.35 -7.14 18.85
CA VAL A 429 -19.24 -7.02 20.02
C VAL A 429 -19.31 -8.32 20.83
N THR A 430 -19.06 -9.48 20.22
CA THR A 430 -18.90 -10.75 20.95
C THR A 430 -17.45 -10.87 21.43
N PRO A 431 -17.14 -10.86 22.75
CA PRO A 431 -15.85 -11.35 23.22
C PRO A 431 -15.73 -12.80 22.75
N MET A 432 -14.52 -13.27 22.41
CA MET A 432 -14.24 -14.69 22.26
C MET A 432 -14.61 -15.41 23.56
N ILE A 433 -15.86 -15.83 23.68
CA ILE A 433 -16.25 -16.93 24.55
C ILE A 433 -15.87 -18.14 23.71
N ALA A 434 -14.83 -18.84 24.15
CA ALA A 434 -14.58 -20.18 23.69
C ALA A 434 -15.88 -20.96 23.93
N GLU A 435 -16.56 -21.35 22.87
CA GLU A 435 -17.60 -22.36 22.96
C GLU A 435 -16.88 -23.67 23.27
N ASP A 436 -16.82 -23.99 24.57
CA ASP A 436 -16.60 -25.35 25.05
C ASP A 436 -17.76 -26.20 24.50
N SER A 437 -17.50 -26.95 23.43
CA SER A 437 -18.33 -28.08 23.05
C SER A 437 -17.76 -29.34 23.69
N ASP A 438 -18.16 -29.59 24.93
CA ASP A 438 -18.29 -30.95 25.44
C ASP A 438 -19.44 -31.62 24.67
N ASP A 439 -19.12 -32.65 23.87
CA ASP A 439 -19.72 -33.99 24.02
C ASP A 439 -19.16 -34.97 22.96
N ASN A 440 -18.27 -35.84 23.46
CA ASN A 440 -18.10 -37.29 23.20
C ASN A 440 -18.46 -37.92 21.85
N LEU A 441 -17.53 -38.71 21.30
CA LEU A 441 -17.66 -40.19 21.28
C LEU A 441 -16.40 -40.88 20.69
N ASP A 442 -15.91 -41.85 21.47
CA ASP A 442 -15.16 -43.06 21.14
C ASP A 442 -13.83 -42.94 20.39
N PHE A 443 -12.73 -43.33 21.04
CA PHE A 443 -11.94 -44.52 20.70
C PHE A 443 -10.73 -44.65 21.65
N LEU A 444 -10.43 -45.89 22.05
CA LEU A 444 -9.25 -46.40 22.78
C LEU A 444 -9.38 -46.52 24.31
N ASP A 445 -10.25 -47.45 24.73
CA ASP A 445 -9.85 -48.45 25.72
C ASP A 445 -8.86 -49.42 25.05
N ASP A 446 -7.60 -49.36 25.45
CA ASP A 446 -6.72 -50.51 25.57
C ASP A 446 -5.37 -50.02 26.09
N ILE A 447 -5.11 -50.28 27.38
CA ILE A 447 -3.84 -50.68 28.00
C ILE A 447 -4.03 -50.52 29.51
N ALA A 448 -4.63 -51.54 30.12
CA ALA A 448 -4.40 -51.87 31.51
C ALA A 448 -4.40 -53.40 31.58
N ASN A 449 -3.20 -53.98 31.63
CA ASN A 449 -2.88 -55.16 32.43
C ASN A 449 -1.42 -55.53 32.20
N ASP A 450 -0.57 -55.05 33.09
CA ASP A 450 0.48 -55.91 33.63
C ASP A 450 0.77 -55.52 35.10
N THR A 451 0.24 -56.39 35.98
CA THR A 451 0.85 -56.91 37.21
C THR A 451 1.50 -55.94 38.22
N PHE A 452 0.79 -55.62 39.31
CA PHE A 452 0.90 -56.29 40.62
C PHE A 452 -0.16 -55.80 41.62
#